data_AF-H8I458-F1
#
_entry.id   AF-H8I458-F1
#
_cell.length_a   1.000
_cell.length_b   1.000
_cell.length_c   1.000
_cell.angle_alpha   90.00
_cell.angle_beta   90.00
_cell.angle_gamma   90.00
#
_symmetry.space_group_name_H-M   'P 1'
#
loop_
_entity.id
_entity.type
_entity.pdbx_description
1 polymer ?
#
loop_
_entity_poly.entity_id
_entity_poly.type
_entity_poly.pdbx_seq_one_letter_code
_entity_poly.pdbx_strand_id
1 'polypeptide(L)'
;MEERDLDKVTRMLEKGGTMLAKHCECGAPLFKYQGRVVCPVCDAKKQEHAEEQARLAVPVETKPAVSSQAVEPVKSTPVMQMPERGMRVIVGKEDLDEAAVEAAVIAKVNDIAARLAGETYPNKIQMYLDILERSLRVLKELHGVSK
;
A
#
# COMPACT_ATOMS: atom_id res chain seq x y z
N MET A 1 9.66 11.07 13.69
CA MET A 1 9.71 10.21 12.50
C MET A 1 8.53 10.61 11.64
N GLU A 2 8.75 11.03 10.41
CA GLU A 2 7.67 11.48 9.54
C GLU A 2 6.90 10.28 8.97
N GLU A 3 5.64 10.46 8.59
CA GLU A 3 4.80 9.42 7.97
C GLU A 3 5.49 8.83 6.71
N ARG A 4 6.16 9.69 5.95
CA ARG A 4 7.00 9.32 4.79
C ARG A 4 8.16 8.38 5.11
N ASP A 5 8.63 8.32 6.36
CA ASP A 5 9.70 7.39 6.75
C ASP A 5 9.13 6.03 7.19
N LEU A 6 7.91 6.02 7.77
CA LEU A 6 7.19 4.79 8.08
C LEU A 6 6.86 4.01 6.80
N ASP A 7 6.40 4.69 5.75
CA ASP A 7 6.14 4.04 4.44
C ASP A 7 7.37 3.37 3.85
N LYS A 8 8.55 4.00 3.96
CA LYS A 8 9.82 3.44 3.47
C LYS A 8 10.24 2.22 4.27
N VAL A 9 10.04 2.24 5.60
CA VAL A 9 10.29 1.11 6.50
C VAL A 9 9.35 -0.06 6.17
N THR A 10 8.05 0.20 5.95
CA THR A 10 7.06 -0.82 5.56
C THR A 10 7.41 -1.46 4.21
N ARG A 11 7.70 -0.65 3.18
CA ARG A 11 8.14 -1.15 1.86
C ARG A 11 9.42 -1.98 1.92
N MET A 12 10.29 -1.75 2.91
CA MET A 12 11.50 -2.53 3.10
C MET A 12 11.20 -3.90 3.73
N LEU A 13 10.22 -3.98 4.63
CA LEU A 13 9.70 -5.22 5.21
C LEU A 13 8.95 -6.06 4.16
N GLU A 14 8.09 -5.43 3.34
CA GLU A 14 7.36 -6.09 2.24
C GLU A 14 8.29 -6.79 1.24
N LYS A 15 9.46 -6.20 0.97
CA LYS A 15 10.51 -6.79 0.13
C LYS A 15 11.27 -7.94 0.80
N GLY A 16 10.99 -8.26 2.07
CA GLY A 16 11.69 -9.28 2.85
C GLY A 16 12.99 -8.77 3.50
N GLY A 17 13.15 -7.46 3.68
CA GLY A 17 14.26 -6.89 4.46
C GLY A 17 14.11 -7.19 5.95
N THR A 18 15.14 -7.74 6.59
CA THR A 18 15.15 -7.98 8.03
C THR A 18 15.63 -6.74 8.78
N MET A 19 14.80 -6.19 9.68
CA MET A 19 15.21 -5.08 10.55
C MET A 19 16.29 -5.53 11.54
N LEU A 20 17.33 -4.71 11.73
CA LEU A 20 18.42 -4.94 12.66
C LEU A 20 18.23 -4.08 13.91
N ALA A 21 18.73 -4.53 15.06
CA ALA A 21 18.73 -3.77 16.32
C ALA A 21 19.68 -2.54 16.34
N LYS A 22 20.19 -2.12 15.17
CA LYS A 22 21.08 -0.96 14.99
C LYS A 22 20.35 0.11 14.18
N HIS A 23 20.48 1.35 14.60
CA HIS A 23 19.95 2.51 13.89
C HIS A 23 21.08 3.19 13.10
N CYS A 24 20.71 3.85 12.00
CA CYS A 24 21.59 4.75 11.26
C CYS A 24 21.66 6.12 11.97
N GLU A 25 22.65 6.94 11.62
CA GLU A 25 22.82 8.31 12.14
C GLU A 25 21.61 9.22 11.85
N CYS A 26 20.80 8.89 10.83
CA CYS A 26 19.53 9.56 10.54
C CYS A 26 18.37 9.15 11.48
N GLY A 27 18.60 8.27 12.45
CA GLY A 27 17.60 7.77 13.40
C GLY A 27 16.71 6.62 12.89
N ALA A 28 16.81 6.24 11.61
CA ALA A 28 16.05 5.10 11.06
C ALA A 28 16.73 3.76 11.38
N PRO A 29 15.96 2.68 11.63
CA PRO A 29 16.53 1.34 11.83
C PRO A 29 17.19 0.82 10.54
N LEU A 30 18.31 0.10 10.68
CA LEU A 30 19.02 -0.52 9.57
C LEU A 30 18.35 -1.83 9.16
N PHE A 31 18.43 -2.15 7.88
CA PHE A 31 17.86 -3.37 7.29
C PHE A 31 18.92 -4.24 6.65
N LYS A 32 18.81 -5.56 6.79
CA LYS A 32 19.55 -6.54 6.01
C LYS A 32 18.67 -7.04 4.86
N TYR A 33 19.12 -6.86 3.62
CA TYR A 33 18.42 -7.31 2.42
C TYR A 33 19.42 -7.84 1.39
N GLN A 34 19.16 -9.03 0.85
CA GLN A 34 20.07 -9.76 -0.06
C GLN A 34 21.54 -9.79 0.43
N GLY A 35 21.73 -9.95 1.74
CA GLY A 35 23.04 -9.98 2.39
C GLY A 35 23.69 -8.62 2.68
N ARG A 36 23.17 -7.52 2.14
CA ARG A 36 23.70 -6.16 2.36
C ARG A 36 22.95 -5.44 3.50
N VAL A 37 23.63 -4.54 4.20
CA VAL A 37 23.01 -3.66 5.19
C VAL A 37 22.73 -2.30 4.54
N VAL A 38 21.49 -1.84 4.62
CA VAL A 38 20.97 -0.65 3.94
C VAL A 38 20.09 0.18 4.88
N CYS A 39 19.94 1.47 4.61
CA CYS A 39 19.10 2.38 5.38
C CYS A 39 17.98 2.92 4.50
N PRO A 40 16.69 2.63 4.80
CA PRO A 40 15.56 2.99 3.93
C PRO A 40 15.37 4.51 3.77
N VAL A 41 15.93 5.33 4.66
CA VAL A 41 15.88 6.80 4.59
C VAL A 41 17.09 7.40 3.86
N CYS A 42 18.28 6.81 3.99
CA CYS A 42 19.50 7.34 3.35
C CYS A 42 19.69 6.83 1.92
N ASP A 43 19.39 5.56 1.64
CA ASP A 43 19.50 5.01 0.28
C ASP A 43 18.45 5.60 -0.67
N ALA A 44 17.24 5.90 -0.17
CA ALA A 44 16.20 6.57 -0.95
C ALA A 44 16.66 7.93 -1.52
N LYS A 45 17.33 8.76 -0.69
CA LYS A 45 17.92 10.05 -1.12
C LYS A 45 19.04 9.89 -2.17
N LYS A 46 19.55 8.67 -2.37
CA LYS A 46 20.61 8.34 -3.33
C LYS A 46 20.06 7.69 -4.61
N GLN A 47 18.81 7.22 -4.60
CA GLN A 47 18.13 6.63 -5.75
C GLN A 47 17.41 7.67 -6.63
N GLU A 48 16.97 8.80 -6.05
CA GLU A 48 16.40 9.95 -6.79
C GLU A 48 17.38 10.61 -7.79
N HIS A 49 18.62 10.14 -7.87
CA HIS A 49 19.66 10.63 -8.78
C HIS A 49 20.34 9.52 -9.63
N ALA A 50 19.80 8.29 -9.64
CA ALA A 50 20.51 7.11 -10.16
C ALA A 50 19.69 6.18 -11.09
N GLU A 51 18.50 6.57 -11.56
CA GLU A 51 17.67 5.73 -12.45
C GLU A 51 17.99 5.87 -13.95
N GLU A 52 18.85 6.80 -14.37
CA GLU A 52 19.12 7.05 -15.81
C GLU A 52 20.45 6.45 -16.35
N GLN A 53 21.26 5.73 -15.55
CA GLN A 53 22.54 5.19 -16.05
C GLN A 53 23.08 3.96 -15.28
N ALA A 54 22.46 2.79 -15.49
CA ALA A 54 23.01 1.50 -15.02
C ALA A 54 22.61 0.28 -15.90
N ARG A 55 22.60 0.43 -17.23
CA ARG A 55 22.70 -0.70 -18.16
C ARG A 55 24.04 -0.65 -18.87
N LEU A 56 25.08 -1.27 -18.29
CA LEU A 56 26.33 -1.72 -18.93
C LEU A 56 27.17 -2.53 -17.91
N ALA A 57 28.08 -3.37 -18.41
CA ALA A 57 28.80 -4.44 -17.69
C ALA A 57 29.83 -3.89 -16.64
N VAL A 58 30.51 -4.66 -15.77
CA VAL A 58 31.30 -5.91 -15.94
C VAL A 58 31.46 -6.63 -14.57
N PRO A 59 31.57 -7.98 -14.51
CA PRO A 59 31.76 -8.72 -13.24
C PRO A 59 33.18 -8.61 -12.66
N VAL A 60 33.30 -8.78 -11.35
CA VAL A 60 34.59 -9.02 -10.67
C VAL A 60 34.49 -10.31 -9.86
N GLU A 61 35.32 -11.29 -10.20
CA GLU A 61 35.50 -12.51 -9.39
C GLU A 61 36.14 -12.19 -8.04
N THR A 62 35.60 -12.76 -6.97
CA THR A 62 36.42 -13.28 -5.87
C THR A 62 35.82 -14.60 -5.36
N LYS A 63 36.66 -15.62 -5.24
CA LYS A 63 36.44 -16.96 -4.65
C LYS A 63 37.57 -17.20 -3.64
N PRO A 64 37.54 -18.26 -2.82
CA PRO A 64 36.42 -18.76 -2.01
C PRO A 64 36.87 -19.12 -0.57
N ALA A 65 35.95 -19.26 0.40
CA ALA A 65 36.26 -19.95 1.65
C ALA A 65 35.00 -20.43 2.41
N VAL A 66 34.85 -21.75 2.53
CA VAL A 66 34.08 -22.54 3.54
C VAL A 66 32.60 -22.16 3.84
N SER A 67 31.70 -23.07 4.22
CA SER A 67 31.77 -24.53 4.41
C SER A 67 30.43 -25.16 4.01
N SER A 68 30.48 -26.39 3.52
CA SER A 68 29.34 -27.21 3.15
C SER A 68 28.57 -27.76 4.36
N GLN A 69 27.24 -27.77 4.27
CA GLN A 69 26.37 -28.81 4.86
C GLN A 69 25.03 -28.85 4.10
N ALA A 70 24.68 -30.02 3.56
CA ALA A 70 23.31 -30.37 3.13
C ALA A 70 22.49 -30.82 4.36
N VAL A 71 21.15 -30.98 4.43
CA VAL A 71 20.07 -31.35 3.48
C VAL A 71 18.77 -30.58 3.85
N GLU A 72 17.54 -30.75 3.33
CA GLU A 72 16.92 -31.62 2.30
C GLU A 72 15.74 -30.83 1.63
N PRO A 73 15.24 -31.21 0.43
CA PRO A 73 14.17 -30.47 -0.25
C PRO A 73 12.75 -30.90 0.18
N VAL A 74 11.98 -29.98 0.77
CA VAL A 74 10.55 -30.20 1.05
C VAL A 74 9.71 -29.93 -0.20
N LYS A 75 8.83 -30.87 -0.52
CA LYS A 75 8.06 -30.90 -1.78
C LYS A 75 6.98 -29.84 -1.86
N SER A 76 6.73 -29.40 -3.09
CA SER A 76 5.67 -28.48 -3.49
C SER A 76 4.26 -28.98 -3.19
N THR A 77 3.41 -28.10 -2.70
CA THR A 77 1.94 -28.20 -2.77
C THR A 77 1.38 -26.98 -3.51
N PRO A 78 0.42 -27.17 -4.43
CA PRO A 78 -0.18 -26.04 -5.15
C PRO A 78 -1.24 -25.38 -4.27
N VAL A 79 -1.03 -24.11 -3.91
CA VAL A 79 -2.10 -23.30 -3.29
C VAL A 79 -3.13 -22.99 -4.38
N MET A 80 -4.35 -23.48 -4.19
CA MET A 80 -5.46 -23.31 -5.14
C MET A 80 -5.77 -21.84 -5.39
N GLN A 81 -6.22 -21.55 -6.62
CA GLN A 81 -6.71 -20.23 -7.02
C GLN A 81 -7.80 -19.72 -6.07
N MET A 82 -7.60 -18.52 -5.52
CA MET A 82 -8.71 -17.74 -4.99
C MET A 82 -9.55 -17.22 -6.17
N PRO A 83 -10.89 -17.28 -6.11
CA PRO A 83 -11.72 -16.70 -7.16
C PRO A 83 -11.58 -15.18 -7.13
N GLU A 84 -11.01 -14.61 -8.20
CA GLU A 84 -11.02 -13.18 -8.42
C GLU A 84 -12.48 -12.72 -8.49
N ARG A 85 -12.90 -11.90 -7.52
CA ARG A 85 -14.14 -11.12 -7.65
C ARG A 85 -13.88 -10.02 -8.68
N GLY A 86 -13.93 -10.40 -9.96
CA GLY A 86 -13.84 -9.47 -11.07
C GLY A 86 -14.92 -8.40 -10.92
N MET A 87 -14.51 -7.19 -10.54
CA MET A 87 -15.39 -6.04 -10.43
C MET A 87 -15.80 -5.64 -11.84
N ARG A 88 -16.87 -6.26 -12.34
CA ARG A 88 -17.39 -6.03 -13.69
C ARG A 88 -18.10 -4.69 -13.69
N VAL A 89 -17.33 -3.61 -13.92
CA VAL A 89 -17.90 -2.29 -14.20
C VAL A 89 -18.49 -2.35 -15.60
N ILE A 90 -19.76 -2.74 -15.67
CA ILE A 90 -20.54 -2.67 -16.90
C ILE A 90 -20.90 -1.20 -17.09
N VAL A 91 -20.08 -0.45 -17.84
CA VAL A 91 -20.46 0.88 -18.32
C VAL A 91 -21.42 0.69 -19.50
N GLY A 92 -22.61 0.17 -19.19
CA GLY A 92 -23.74 0.22 -20.09
C GLY A 92 -24.21 1.67 -20.22
N LYS A 93 -24.68 2.06 -21.41
CA LYS A 93 -25.58 3.21 -21.55
C LYS A 93 -26.99 2.80 -21.09
N GLU A 94 -27.07 2.34 -19.85
CA GLU A 94 -28.32 2.25 -19.12
C GLU A 94 -28.41 3.58 -18.37
N ASP A 95 -29.51 4.30 -18.55
CA ASP A 95 -29.75 5.52 -17.77
C ASP A 95 -29.69 5.14 -16.29
N LEU A 96 -28.65 5.60 -15.58
CA LEU A 96 -28.51 5.30 -14.16
C LEU A 96 -29.72 5.90 -13.46
N ASP A 97 -30.56 5.05 -12.88
CA ASP A 97 -31.73 5.48 -12.11
C ASP A 97 -31.25 6.41 -10.99
N GLU A 98 -31.48 7.71 -11.18
CA GLU A 98 -31.03 8.78 -10.31
C GLU A 98 -31.59 8.60 -8.89
N ALA A 99 -32.82 8.10 -8.76
CA ALA A 99 -33.44 7.79 -7.49
C ALA A 99 -32.78 6.57 -6.81
N ALA A 100 -32.40 5.55 -7.57
CA ALA A 100 -31.64 4.42 -7.04
C ALA A 100 -30.22 4.81 -6.60
N VAL A 101 -29.55 5.71 -7.34
CA VAL A 101 -28.25 6.28 -6.96
C VAL A 101 -28.38 7.13 -5.70
N GLU A 102 -29.37 8.01 -5.63
CA GLU A 102 -29.66 8.84 -4.45
C GLU A 102 -29.91 7.96 -3.21
N ALA A 103 -30.80 6.96 -3.31
CA ALA A 103 -31.10 6.03 -2.24
C ALA A 103 -29.86 5.25 -1.77
N ALA A 104 -28.99 4.82 -2.70
CA ALA A 104 -27.74 4.14 -2.37
C ALA A 104 -26.76 5.06 -1.64
N VAL A 105 -26.63 6.32 -2.05
CA VAL A 105 -25.77 7.31 -1.37
C VAL A 105 -26.32 7.64 0.02
N ILE A 106 -27.63 7.86 0.18
CA ILE A 106 -28.26 8.07 1.50
C ILE A 106 -28.02 6.88 2.43
N ALA A 107 -28.20 5.65 1.94
CA ALA A 107 -27.94 4.44 2.71
C ALA A 107 -26.48 4.35 3.18
N LYS A 108 -25.52 4.79 2.35
CA LYS A 108 -24.09 4.85 2.72
C LYS A 108 -23.73 5.99 3.66
N VAL A 109 -24.35 7.15 3.53
CA VAL A 109 -24.22 8.25 4.51
C VAL A 109 -24.63 7.75 5.91
N ASN A 110 -25.75 7.03 6.02
CA ASN A 110 -26.23 6.48 7.29
C ASN A 110 -25.29 5.39 7.87
N ASP A 111 -24.82 4.46 7.03
CA ASP A 111 -23.84 3.41 7.40
C ASP A 111 -22.53 4.03 7.94
N ILE A 112 -22.02 5.09 7.29
CA ILE A 112 -20.79 5.77 7.72
C ILE A 112 -21.02 6.60 8.99
N ALA A 113 -22.15 7.30 9.10
CA ALA A 113 -22.49 8.07 10.31
C ALA A 113 -22.59 7.17 11.55
N ALA A 114 -23.19 5.97 11.41
CA ALA A 114 -23.26 4.98 12.49
C ALA A 114 -21.87 4.47 12.92
N ARG A 115 -20.96 4.24 11.97
CA ARG A 115 -19.56 3.84 12.26
C ARG A 115 -18.77 4.97 12.93
N LEU A 116 -18.93 6.19 12.44
CA LEU A 116 -18.26 7.39 12.97
C LEU A 116 -18.61 7.64 14.44
N ALA A 117 -19.86 7.40 14.85
CA ALA A 117 -20.31 7.60 16.24
C ALA A 117 -19.56 6.75 17.28
N GLY A 118 -19.00 5.59 16.88
CA GLY A 118 -18.18 4.72 17.73
C GLY A 118 -16.68 4.81 17.46
N GLU A 119 -16.24 5.69 16.54
CA GLU A 119 -14.85 5.75 16.12
C GLU A 119 -14.01 6.62 17.07
N THR A 120 -12.81 6.14 17.38
CA THR A 120 -11.88 6.79 18.34
C THR A 120 -10.54 7.13 17.71
N TYR A 121 -10.19 6.53 16.57
CA TYR A 121 -8.92 6.80 15.89
C TYR A 121 -9.03 8.06 15.00
N PRO A 122 -8.24 9.12 15.24
CA PRO A 122 -8.41 10.42 14.58
C PRO A 122 -8.31 10.34 13.04
N ASN A 123 -7.39 9.53 12.51
CA ASN A 123 -7.22 9.36 11.07
C ASN A 123 -8.47 8.73 10.40
N LYS A 124 -9.17 7.82 11.11
CA LYS A 124 -10.43 7.23 10.61
C LYS A 124 -11.60 8.19 10.72
N ILE A 125 -11.66 9.00 11.78
CA ILE A 125 -12.63 10.09 11.93
C ILE A 125 -12.52 11.05 10.73
N GLN A 126 -11.30 11.51 10.41
CA GLN A 126 -11.06 12.35 9.23
C GLN A 126 -11.50 11.65 7.93
N MET A 127 -11.08 10.40 7.71
CA MET A 127 -11.50 9.62 6.53
C MET A 127 -13.02 9.51 6.39
N TYR A 128 -13.77 9.27 7.49
CA TYR A 128 -15.23 9.20 7.45
C TYR A 128 -15.87 10.56 7.16
N LEU A 129 -15.35 11.66 7.75
CA LEU A 129 -15.82 13.01 7.47
C LEU A 129 -15.60 13.40 6.00
N ASP A 130 -14.44 13.08 5.42
CA ASP A 130 -14.12 13.30 4.00
C ASP A 130 -15.10 12.55 3.07
N ILE A 131 -15.42 11.30 3.39
CA ILE A 131 -16.36 10.51 2.59
C ILE A 131 -17.77 11.09 2.72
N LEU A 132 -18.21 11.46 3.93
CA LEU A 132 -19.51 12.11 4.16
C LEU A 132 -19.61 13.44 3.40
N GLU A 133 -18.57 14.27 3.41
CA GLU A 133 -18.56 15.55 2.69
C GLU A 133 -18.73 15.35 1.17
N ARG A 134 -18.02 14.35 0.61
CA ARG A 134 -18.15 13.97 -0.81
C ARG A 134 -19.53 13.40 -1.14
N SER A 135 -20.07 12.52 -0.31
CA SER A 135 -21.42 11.97 -0.47
C SER A 135 -22.51 13.05 -0.41
N LEU A 136 -22.38 14.02 0.49
CA LEU A 136 -23.31 15.15 0.60
C LEU A 136 -23.16 16.15 -0.57
N ARG A 137 -21.98 16.27 -1.20
CA ARG A 137 -21.82 17.01 -2.46
C ARG A 137 -22.57 16.32 -3.61
N VAL A 138 -22.40 15.01 -3.78
CA VAL A 138 -23.15 14.24 -4.80
C VAL A 138 -24.66 14.39 -4.62
N LEU A 139 -25.19 14.24 -3.40
CA LEU A 139 -26.64 14.43 -3.15
C LEU A 139 -27.13 15.83 -3.51
N LYS A 140 -26.34 16.88 -3.24
CA LYS A 140 -26.66 18.26 -3.66
C LYS A 140 -26.64 18.45 -5.17
N GLU A 141 -25.77 17.73 -5.88
CA GLU A 141 -25.70 17.77 -7.34
C GLU A 141 -26.94 17.10 -7.95
N LEU A 142 -27.34 15.90 -7.50
CA LEU A 142 -28.57 15.25 -7.95
C LEU A 142 -29.82 16.12 -7.67
N HIS A 143 -29.97 16.63 -6.45
CA HIS A 143 -31.07 17.54 -6.09
C HIS A 143 -31.01 18.90 -6.79
N GLY A 144 -29.83 19.31 -7.27
CA GLY A 144 -29.63 20.54 -8.04
C GLY A 144 -29.93 20.40 -9.54
N VAL A 145 -29.84 19.17 -10.07
CA VAL A 145 -30.17 18.81 -11.46
C VAL A 145 -31.66 18.51 -11.64
N SER A 146 -32.34 18.04 -10.59
CA SER A 146 -33.78 17.71 -10.58
C SER A 146 -34.72 18.95 -10.53
N LYS A 147 -34.36 20.07 -11.17
CA LYS A 147 -35.08 21.35 -11.09
C LYS A 147 -35.11 22.14 -12.41
#